data_AF-A0A7X0CQ49-F1
#
_entry.id   AF-A0A7X0CQ49-F1
#
_cell.length_a   1.000
_cell.length_b   1.000
_cell.length_c   1.000
_cell.angle_alpha   90.00
_cell.angle_beta   90.00
_cell.angle_gamma   90.00
#
_symmetry.space_group_name_H-M   'P 1'
#
loop_
_entity.id
_entity.type
_entity.pdbx_description
1 polymer ?
#
loop_
_entity_poly.entity_id
_entity_poly.type
_entity_poly.pdbx_seq_one_letter_code
_entity_poly.pdbx_strand_id
1 'polypeptide(L)'
;MDRSATDTIKGYFYQFDYSILNLLSLAKSEEAVQIECIEDIDIHTATETTAVQCKYYSKTEYNHSVIKEPIMYMLSHFAEVKAGKTPSIKYFLTGYYKSGQSKLQLPIDIDFLKDNFLTYTRTQEINGIKSKVTHYHHTELGLNDIDLGKFIGQLNINLNGQEFDAQYNSIIKALKTQFSCSDFAAEYFFYNNALRVIKELSIKEKATDRIITQHIFLNSIDKKAILFNEWFIQLKGLKAHLAALRKEYFTQLNISPFERFFLVDTNFTLHTQDELVEIIHLIARKWAKLTQREPNPFCPYIFLKGLSPEKLVEIKTQLLNEGLLINDGYPFLGSEFNVSSAVKPANNQNGIKLKILSAVNDISDCLNAITKRREVYQFYLTEPFFETTSGQIHHIKIQIGKLSEIKQII
;
A
#
# COMPACT_ATOMS: atom_id res chain seq x y z
N MET A 1 3.38 8.36 -42.22
CA MET A 1 2.79 7.95 -40.94
C MET A 1 3.90 7.99 -39.92
N ASP A 2 3.86 8.97 -39.03
CA ASP A 2 4.76 9.01 -37.89
C ASP A 2 4.43 7.81 -36.98
N ARG A 3 5.39 6.91 -36.77
CA ARG A 3 5.25 5.71 -35.92
C ARG A 3 5.58 6.03 -34.46
N SER A 4 5.58 7.31 -34.09
CA SER A 4 5.87 7.71 -32.72
C SER A 4 4.85 7.13 -31.73
N ALA A 5 5.37 6.54 -30.64
CA ALA A 5 4.56 6.01 -29.55
C ALA A 5 4.01 7.11 -28.62
N THR A 6 4.23 8.39 -28.90
CA THR A 6 3.86 9.52 -28.02
C THR A 6 2.41 9.49 -27.56
N ASP A 7 1.46 9.27 -28.48
CA ASP A 7 0.04 9.31 -28.14
C ASP A 7 -0.38 8.10 -27.28
N THR A 8 0.19 6.91 -27.54
CA THR A 8 -0.01 5.72 -26.71
C THR A 8 0.58 5.90 -25.32
N ILE A 9 1.80 6.42 -25.21
CA ILE A 9 2.45 6.70 -23.92
C ILE A 9 1.61 7.71 -23.13
N LYS A 10 1.19 8.81 -23.77
CA LYS A 10 0.32 9.82 -23.14
C LYS A 10 -1.01 9.23 -22.69
N GLY A 11 -1.57 8.29 -23.44
CA GLY A 11 -2.76 7.53 -23.05
C GLY A 11 -2.57 6.72 -21.77
N TYR A 12 -1.44 6.04 -21.59
CA TYR A 12 -1.14 5.32 -20.35
C TYR A 12 -0.94 6.26 -19.16
N PHE A 13 -0.18 7.33 -19.34
CA PHE A 13 -0.03 8.33 -18.28
C PHE A 13 -1.37 8.96 -17.89
N TYR A 14 -2.26 9.20 -18.84
CA TYR A 14 -3.60 9.70 -18.54
C TYR A 14 -4.41 8.74 -17.66
N GLN A 15 -4.29 7.44 -17.89
CA GLN A 15 -4.91 6.41 -17.05
C GLN A 15 -4.27 6.35 -15.65
N PHE A 16 -2.95 6.45 -15.57
CA PHE A 16 -2.23 6.44 -14.29
C PHE A 16 -2.56 7.68 -13.46
N ASP A 17 -2.58 8.85 -14.08
CA ASP A 17 -2.98 10.11 -13.46
C ASP A 17 -4.41 10.03 -12.94
N TYR A 18 -5.32 9.43 -13.73
CA TYR A 18 -6.71 9.28 -13.32
C TYR A 18 -6.82 8.31 -12.13
N SER A 19 -6.02 7.26 -12.11
CA SER A 19 -5.92 6.33 -10.98
C SER A 19 -5.45 7.04 -9.70
N ILE A 20 -4.40 7.86 -9.79
CA ILE A 20 -3.86 8.65 -8.67
C ILE A 20 -4.93 9.61 -8.16
N LEU A 21 -5.60 10.34 -9.05
CA LEU A 21 -6.61 11.31 -8.67
C LEU A 21 -7.80 10.65 -7.96
N ASN A 22 -8.24 9.49 -8.45
CA ASN A 22 -9.31 8.73 -7.79
C ASN A 22 -8.89 8.26 -6.40
N LEU A 23 -7.70 7.67 -6.25
CA LEU A 23 -7.15 7.27 -4.95
C LEU A 23 -7.06 8.44 -3.96
N LEU A 24 -6.64 9.62 -4.41
CA LEU A 24 -6.58 10.83 -3.58
C LEU A 24 -7.96 11.38 -3.22
N SER A 25 -8.99 11.07 -4.01
CA SER A 25 -10.37 11.54 -3.79
C SER A 25 -11.25 10.61 -2.95
N LEU A 26 -10.82 9.36 -2.72
CA LEU A 26 -11.54 8.41 -1.88
C LEU A 26 -11.72 8.98 -0.46
N ALA A 27 -12.85 8.68 0.18
CA ALA A 27 -13.21 9.30 1.45
C ALA A 27 -12.83 8.41 2.64
N LYS A 28 -12.82 7.09 2.45
CA LYS A 28 -12.60 6.11 3.53
C LYS A 28 -11.34 5.30 3.27
N SER A 29 -10.67 4.91 4.35
CA SER A 29 -9.40 4.18 4.32
C SER A 29 -9.48 2.81 3.64
N GLU A 30 -10.64 2.17 3.67
CA GLU A 30 -10.90 0.83 3.13
C GLU A 30 -11.31 0.85 1.65
N GLU A 31 -11.63 2.03 1.10
CA GLU A 31 -11.92 2.18 -0.31
C GLU A 31 -10.65 1.98 -1.13
N ALA A 32 -10.80 1.41 -2.32
CA ALA A 32 -9.69 0.92 -3.10
C ALA A 32 -9.86 1.19 -4.59
N VAL A 33 -8.74 1.17 -5.30
CA VAL A 33 -8.69 1.17 -6.76
C VAL A 33 -7.96 -0.08 -7.23
N GLN A 34 -8.49 -0.74 -8.24
CA GLN A 34 -7.84 -1.81 -8.99
C GLN A 34 -7.44 -1.28 -10.36
N ILE A 35 -6.21 -1.57 -10.79
CA ILE A 35 -5.63 -0.99 -12.01
C ILE A 35 -5.58 -2.06 -13.11
N GLU A 36 -5.99 -1.71 -14.33
CA GLU A 36 -5.95 -2.55 -15.54
C GLU A 36 -6.68 -3.89 -15.33
N CYS A 37 -7.98 -3.86 -15.01
CA CYS A 37 -8.74 -5.05 -14.63
C CYS A 37 -10.02 -5.24 -15.45
N ILE A 38 -11.21 -4.86 -14.93
CA ILE A 38 -12.43 -4.93 -15.74
C ILE A 38 -12.33 -3.89 -16.85
N GLU A 39 -12.01 -2.65 -16.47
CA GLU A 39 -11.58 -1.60 -17.38
C GLU A 39 -10.19 -1.09 -16.93
N ASP A 40 -9.73 0.05 -17.47
CA ASP A 40 -8.44 0.64 -17.10
C ASP A 40 -8.31 0.85 -15.58
N ILE A 41 -9.42 1.20 -14.90
CA ILE A 41 -9.45 1.57 -13.48
C ILE A 41 -10.78 1.14 -12.85
N ASP A 42 -10.75 0.26 -11.86
CA ASP A 42 -11.95 -0.16 -11.11
C ASP A 42 -11.94 0.47 -9.72
N ILE A 43 -12.95 1.28 -9.41
CA ILE A 43 -13.07 2.01 -8.14
C ILE A 43 -14.03 1.26 -7.23
N HIS A 44 -13.55 0.87 -6.06
CA HIS A 44 -14.32 0.17 -5.04
C HIS A 44 -14.63 1.11 -3.88
N THR A 45 -15.89 1.49 -3.75
CA THR A 45 -16.41 2.23 -2.60
C THR A 45 -17.10 1.29 -1.62
N ALA A 46 -17.52 1.80 -0.46
CA ALA A 46 -18.29 0.99 0.50
C ALA A 46 -19.64 0.47 -0.04
N THR A 47 -20.20 1.11 -1.08
CA THR A 47 -21.54 0.81 -1.59
C THR A 47 -21.56 0.21 -2.98
N GLU A 48 -20.57 0.53 -3.81
CA GLU A 48 -20.55 0.12 -5.22
C GLU A 48 -19.15 0.03 -5.80
N THR A 49 -19.04 -0.72 -6.90
CA THR A 49 -17.87 -0.76 -7.77
C THR A 49 -18.19 -0.07 -9.08
N THR A 50 -17.29 0.79 -9.55
CA THR A 50 -17.39 1.45 -10.85
C THR A 50 -16.16 1.11 -11.68
N ALA A 51 -16.35 0.45 -12.81
CA ALA A 51 -15.29 0.19 -13.78
C ALA A 51 -15.18 1.36 -14.76
N VAL A 52 -13.99 1.95 -14.84
CA VAL A 52 -13.72 3.19 -15.59
C VAL A 52 -12.79 2.90 -16.77
N GLN A 53 -13.25 3.22 -17.97
CA GLN A 53 -12.42 3.30 -19.16
C GLN A 53 -12.05 4.76 -19.44
N CYS A 54 -10.77 5.02 -19.63
CA CYS A 54 -10.24 6.31 -20.06
C CYS A 54 -9.92 6.31 -21.57
N LYS A 55 -10.21 7.42 -22.26
CA LYS A 55 -9.78 7.66 -23.64
C LYS A 55 -9.20 9.06 -23.81
N TYR A 56 -7.93 9.16 -24.20
CA TYR A 56 -7.29 10.47 -24.41
C TYR A 56 -6.83 10.64 -25.85
N TYR A 57 -7.56 11.46 -26.62
CA TYR A 57 -7.28 11.75 -28.02
C TYR A 57 -7.30 13.26 -28.29
N SER A 58 -6.35 13.99 -27.69
CA SER A 58 -6.24 15.46 -27.77
C SER A 58 -6.09 16.06 -29.18
N LYS A 59 -5.73 15.25 -30.18
CA LYS A 59 -5.51 15.71 -31.57
C LYS A 59 -6.69 15.45 -32.50
N THR A 60 -7.64 14.62 -32.10
CA THR A 60 -8.73 14.16 -32.98
C THR A 60 -10.09 14.68 -32.52
N GLU A 61 -10.98 14.78 -33.49
CA GLU A 61 -12.39 15.01 -33.25
C GLU A 61 -13.07 13.70 -32.83
N TYR A 62 -13.96 13.78 -31.84
CA TYR A 62 -14.77 12.66 -31.41
C TYR A 62 -15.70 12.17 -32.54
N ASN A 63 -15.79 10.86 -32.66
CA ASN A 63 -16.78 10.13 -33.45
C ASN A 63 -17.17 8.86 -32.68
N HIS A 64 -18.42 8.42 -32.76
CA HIS A 64 -18.92 7.28 -31.95
C HIS A 64 -18.07 6.01 -32.05
N SER A 65 -17.44 5.77 -33.21
CA SER A 65 -16.56 4.62 -33.43
C SER A 65 -15.40 4.50 -32.45
N VAL A 66 -14.91 5.61 -31.87
CA VAL A 66 -13.72 5.60 -31.00
C VAL A 66 -13.99 5.07 -29.59
N ILE A 67 -15.26 5.02 -29.17
CA ILE A 67 -15.67 4.47 -27.87
C ILE A 67 -16.52 3.20 -28.02
N LYS A 68 -16.77 2.78 -29.26
CA LYS A 68 -17.61 1.65 -29.62
C LYS A 68 -17.14 0.34 -29.00
N GLU A 69 -15.85 0.04 -29.19
CA GLU A 69 -15.25 -1.18 -28.67
C GLU A 69 -15.29 -1.25 -27.13
N PRO A 70 -14.89 -0.20 -26.38
CA PRO A 70 -15.12 -0.16 -24.93
C PRO A 70 -16.57 -0.41 -24.50
N ILE A 71 -17.55 0.22 -25.16
CA ILE A 71 -18.97 0.01 -24.81
C ILE A 71 -19.40 -1.44 -25.06
N MET A 72 -18.88 -2.08 -26.11
CA MET A 72 -19.12 -3.51 -26.36
C MET A 72 -18.50 -4.40 -25.27
N TYR A 73 -17.29 -4.08 -24.80
CA TYR A 73 -16.67 -4.82 -23.69
C TYR A 73 -17.43 -4.65 -22.37
N MET A 74 -17.85 -3.43 -22.04
CA MET A 74 -18.74 -3.16 -20.90
C MET A 74 -20.04 -3.97 -20.98
N LEU A 75 -20.66 -4.06 -22.17
CA LEU A 75 -21.88 -4.86 -22.38
C LEU A 75 -21.62 -6.37 -22.24
N SER A 76 -20.48 -6.86 -22.74
CA SER A 76 -20.07 -8.25 -22.54
C SER A 76 -19.94 -8.58 -21.06
N HIS A 77 -19.27 -7.72 -20.28
CA HIS A 77 -19.17 -7.88 -18.82
C HIS A 77 -20.57 -7.83 -18.18
N PHE A 78 -21.45 -6.94 -18.63
CA PHE A 78 -22.82 -6.86 -18.10
C PHE A 78 -23.61 -8.16 -18.33
N ALA A 79 -23.40 -8.83 -19.46
CA ALA A 79 -24.00 -10.14 -19.72
C ALA A 79 -23.52 -11.20 -18.70
N GLU A 80 -22.26 -11.15 -18.28
CA GLU A 80 -21.71 -12.03 -17.24
C GLU A 80 -22.29 -11.73 -15.85
N VAL A 81 -22.46 -10.45 -15.52
CA VAL A 81 -23.16 -10.00 -14.31
C VAL A 81 -24.59 -10.54 -14.29
N LYS A 82 -25.32 -10.39 -15.40
CA LYS A 82 -26.68 -10.92 -15.54
C LYS A 82 -26.74 -12.44 -15.38
N ALA A 83 -25.72 -13.15 -15.86
CA ALA A 83 -25.58 -14.60 -15.70
C ALA A 83 -25.18 -15.02 -14.27
N GLY A 84 -24.96 -14.07 -13.35
CA GLY A 84 -24.58 -14.34 -11.97
C GLY A 84 -23.11 -14.77 -11.81
N LYS A 85 -22.26 -14.55 -12.81
CA LYS A 85 -20.83 -14.91 -12.78
C LYS A 85 -19.99 -13.91 -12.01
N THR A 86 -20.36 -12.63 -12.08
CA THR A 86 -19.65 -11.52 -11.44
C THR A 86 -20.64 -10.60 -10.70
N PRO A 87 -20.19 -9.85 -9.67
CA PRO A 87 -21.04 -8.90 -8.96
C PRO A 87 -21.53 -7.75 -9.85
N SER A 88 -22.67 -7.15 -9.50
CA SER A 88 -23.16 -5.96 -10.19
C SER A 88 -22.23 -4.76 -9.97
N ILE A 89 -21.93 -4.05 -11.05
CA ILE A 89 -21.08 -2.86 -11.07
C ILE A 89 -21.73 -1.74 -11.89
N LYS A 90 -21.17 -0.54 -11.80
CA LYS A 90 -21.42 0.56 -12.73
C LYS A 90 -20.29 0.66 -13.75
N TYR A 91 -20.61 1.23 -14.90
CA TYR A 91 -19.66 1.47 -15.98
C TYR A 91 -19.51 2.96 -16.23
N PHE A 92 -18.27 3.42 -16.33
CA PHE A 92 -17.98 4.81 -16.63
C PHE A 92 -16.96 4.91 -17.75
N LEU A 93 -17.29 5.68 -18.79
CA LEU A 93 -16.34 6.01 -19.84
C LEU A 93 -16.04 7.50 -19.76
N THR A 94 -14.78 7.83 -19.48
CA THR A 94 -14.29 9.20 -19.54
C THR A 94 -13.38 9.38 -20.74
N GLY A 95 -13.55 10.48 -21.48
CA GLY A 95 -12.71 10.77 -22.62
C GLY A 95 -12.41 12.25 -22.80
N TYR A 96 -11.27 12.55 -23.41
CA TYR A 96 -10.89 13.88 -23.86
C TYR A 96 -10.58 13.88 -25.35
N TYR A 97 -11.19 14.82 -26.08
CA TYR A 97 -11.07 14.98 -27.52
C TYR A 97 -10.87 16.46 -27.86
N LYS A 98 -10.28 16.75 -29.02
CA LYS A 98 -10.09 18.14 -29.47
C LYS A 98 -11.42 18.88 -29.69
N SER A 99 -12.39 18.16 -30.23
CA SER A 99 -13.71 18.67 -30.63
C SER A 99 -14.68 17.50 -30.87
N GLY A 100 -15.94 17.80 -31.21
CA GLY A 100 -16.94 16.81 -31.65
C GLY A 100 -17.74 16.16 -30.52
N GLN A 101 -17.51 16.54 -29.25
CA GLN A 101 -18.24 16.01 -28.09
C GLN A 101 -19.76 16.20 -28.22
N SER A 102 -20.20 17.28 -28.86
CA SER A 102 -21.62 17.58 -29.10
C SER A 102 -22.35 16.57 -30.00
N LYS A 103 -21.63 15.70 -30.71
CA LYS A 103 -22.23 14.63 -31.52
C LYS A 103 -22.88 13.55 -30.66
N LEU A 104 -22.43 13.37 -29.42
CA LEU A 104 -23.07 12.46 -28.47
C LEU A 104 -24.06 13.26 -27.62
N GLN A 105 -25.35 13.02 -27.82
CA GLN A 105 -26.40 13.54 -26.96
C GLN A 105 -26.72 12.51 -25.88
N LEU A 106 -26.73 12.96 -24.62
CA LEU A 106 -27.04 12.15 -23.46
C LEU A 106 -28.37 12.61 -22.83
N PRO A 107 -29.18 11.70 -22.27
CA PRO A 107 -28.97 10.24 -22.22
C PRO A 107 -29.18 9.58 -23.60
N ILE A 108 -28.48 8.47 -23.86
CA ILE A 108 -28.71 7.64 -25.06
C ILE A 108 -29.93 6.73 -24.85
N ASP A 109 -30.64 6.42 -25.94
CA ASP A 109 -31.68 5.40 -25.96
C ASP A 109 -31.16 4.07 -26.52
N ILE A 110 -32.03 3.05 -26.52
CA ILE A 110 -31.69 1.69 -26.95
C ILE A 110 -31.36 1.65 -28.45
N ASP A 111 -32.07 2.41 -29.28
CA ASP A 111 -31.87 2.42 -30.72
C ASP A 111 -30.50 3.07 -31.05
N PHE A 112 -30.20 4.19 -30.41
CA PHE A 112 -28.90 4.85 -30.51
C PHE A 112 -27.76 3.91 -30.10
N LEU A 113 -27.91 3.21 -28.97
CA LEU A 113 -26.94 2.23 -28.49
C LEU A 113 -26.69 1.13 -29.54
N LYS A 114 -27.77 0.53 -30.08
CA LYS A 114 -27.69 -0.54 -31.09
C LYS A 114 -26.99 -0.07 -32.37
N ASP A 115 -27.42 1.06 -32.91
CA ASP A 115 -26.98 1.55 -34.21
C ASP A 115 -25.53 2.04 -34.17
N ASN A 116 -25.16 2.79 -33.12
CA ASN A 116 -23.87 3.46 -33.06
C ASN A 116 -22.78 2.60 -32.40
N PHE A 117 -23.14 1.80 -31.38
CA PHE A 117 -22.16 1.09 -30.56
C PHE A 117 -22.20 -0.43 -30.73
N LEU A 118 -23.35 -1.06 -30.93
CA LEU A 118 -23.45 -2.53 -30.89
C LEU A 118 -23.47 -3.22 -32.26
N THR A 119 -23.44 -2.47 -33.36
CA THR A 119 -23.50 -3.03 -34.73
C THR A 119 -22.15 -2.94 -35.42
N TYR A 120 -21.49 -4.03 -35.78
CA TYR A 120 -20.17 -3.98 -36.44
C TYR A 120 -20.08 -4.92 -37.65
N THR A 121 -19.14 -4.67 -38.55
CA THR A 121 -18.95 -5.50 -39.75
C THR A 121 -17.63 -6.25 -39.66
N ARG A 122 -17.65 -7.56 -39.89
CA ARG A 122 -16.45 -8.39 -40.04
C ARG A 122 -16.44 -9.02 -41.43
N THR A 123 -15.25 -9.07 -42.03
CA THR A 123 -15.06 -9.84 -43.27
C THR A 123 -14.90 -11.30 -42.88
N GLN A 124 -15.81 -12.14 -43.37
CA GLN A 124 -15.75 -13.58 -43.19
C GLN A 124 -15.56 -14.26 -44.53
N GLU A 125 -14.83 -15.37 -44.53
CA GLU A 125 -14.70 -16.23 -45.69
C GLU A 125 -15.76 -17.33 -45.61
N ILE A 126 -16.76 -17.23 -46.49
CA ILE A 126 -17.85 -18.20 -46.58
C ILE A 126 -17.71 -18.85 -47.95
N ASN A 127 -17.46 -20.16 -47.98
CA ASN A 127 -17.27 -20.95 -49.21
C ASN A 127 -16.18 -20.37 -50.15
N GLY A 128 -15.07 -19.87 -49.58
CA GLY A 128 -13.96 -19.28 -50.35
C GLY A 128 -14.20 -17.84 -50.84
N ILE A 129 -15.33 -17.23 -50.49
CA ILE A 129 -15.67 -15.85 -50.85
C ILE A 129 -15.60 -14.96 -49.62
N LYS A 130 -14.76 -13.92 -49.69
CA LYS A 130 -14.68 -12.88 -48.65
C LYS A 130 -15.91 -11.97 -48.72
N SER A 131 -16.82 -12.15 -47.77
CA SER A 131 -18.06 -11.38 -47.65
C SER A 131 -18.04 -10.55 -46.37
N LYS A 132 -18.55 -9.31 -46.44
CA LYS A 132 -18.75 -8.45 -45.27
C LYS A 132 -20.06 -8.84 -44.60
N VAL A 133 -19.98 -9.32 -43.36
CA VAL A 133 -21.14 -9.72 -42.57
C VAL A 133 -21.35 -8.70 -41.45
N THR A 134 -22.60 -8.25 -41.29
CA THR A 134 -23.00 -7.38 -40.19
C THR A 134 -23.35 -8.23 -38.96
N HIS A 135 -22.80 -7.83 -37.83
CA HIS A 135 -22.96 -8.44 -36.52
C HIS A 135 -23.63 -7.48 -35.56
N TYR A 136 -24.39 -8.06 -34.64
CA TYR A 136 -25.11 -7.33 -33.60
C TYR A 136 -24.69 -7.89 -32.24
N HIS A 137 -23.84 -7.16 -31.53
CA HIS A 137 -23.20 -7.62 -30.29
C HIS A 137 -24.22 -8.03 -29.21
N HIS A 138 -25.34 -7.29 -29.08
CA HIS A 138 -26.40 -7.65 -28.13
C HIS A 138 -27.07 -9.00 -28.45
N THR A 139 -27.26 -9.32 -29.74
CA THR A 139 -27.83 -10.59 -30.19
C THR A 139 -26.87 -11.74 -29.93
N GLU A 140 -25.57 -11.52 -30.14
CA GLU A 140 -24.52 -12.51 -29.85
C GLU A 140 -24.46 -12.85 -28.35
N LEU A 141 -24.76 -11.87 -27.49
CA LEU A 141 -24.85 -12.04 -26.04
C LEU A 141 -26.23 -12.53 -25.55
N GLY A 142 -27.22 -12.66 -26.44
CA GLY A 142 -28.59 -13.05 -26.07
C GLY A 142 -29.32 -12.03 -25.20
N LEU A 143 -29.00 -10.74 -25.34
CA LEU A 143 -29.59 -9.64 -24.57
C LEU A 143 -30.79 -9.02 -25.31
N ASN A 144 -31.87 -8.78 -24.59
CA ASN A 144 -33.06 -8.10 -25.11
C ASN A 144 -33.12 -6.62 -24.69
N ASP A 145 -34.12 -5.89 -25.17
CA ASP A 145 -34.25 -4.45 -24.93
C ASP A 145 -34.43 -4.09 -23.45
N ILE A 146 -35.04 -4.97 -22.64
CA ILE A 146 -35.15 -4.78 -21.20
C ILE A 146 -33.76 -4.84 -20.55
N ASP A 147 -32.90 -5.77 -21.01
CA ASP A 147 -31.53 -5.88 -20.55
C ASP A 147 -30.69 -4.66 -20.97
N LEU A 148 -30.84 -4.21 -22.22
CA LEU A 148 -30.16 -3.02 -22.72
C LEU A 148 -30.57 -1.76 -21.96
N GLY A 149 -31.85 -1.62 -21.61
CA GLY A 149 -32.32 -0.54 -20.74
C GLY A 149 -31.67 -0.55 -19.35
N LYS A 150 -31.47 -1.74 -18.76
CA LYS A 150 -30.75 -1.89 -17.49
C LYS A 150 -29.27 -1.53 -17.62
N PHE A 151 -28.63 -1.97 -18.70
CA PHE A 151 -27.23 -1.62 -18.99
C PHE A 151 -27.05 -0.10 -19.16
N ILE A 152 -27.92 0.57 -19.92
CA ILE A 152 -27.91 2.04 -20.06
C ILE A 152 -28.05 2.71 -18.70
N GLY A 153 -28.91 2.19 -17.81
CA GLY A 153 -29.06 2.71 -16.44
C GLY A 153 -27.80 2.56 -15.56
N GLN A 154 -26.86 1.68 -15.93
CA GLN A 154 -25.58 1.48 -15.24
C GLN A 154 -24.39 2.14 -15.96
N LEU A 155 -24.59 2.65 -17.18
CA LEU A 155 -23.56 3.25 -18.01
C LEU A 155 -23.59 4.78 -17.90
N ASN A 156 -22.44 5.37 -17.60
CA ASN A 156 -22.24 6.81 -17.66
C ASN A 156 -21.09 7.15 -18.63
N ILE A 157 -21.30 8.12 -19.51
CA ILE A 157 -20.31 8.55 -20.50
C ILE A 157 -20.04 10.03 -20.30
N ASN A 158 -18.77 10.40 -20.11
CA ASN A 158 -18.31 11.78 -20.08
C ASN A 158 -17.21 12.01 -21.12
N LEU A 159 -17.54 12.70 -22.22
CA LEU A 159 -16.57 13.06 -23.27
C LEU A 159 -15.85 14.39 -23.02
N ASN A 160 -16.16 15.05 -21.89
CA ASN A 160 -15.53 16.28 -21.43
C ASN A 160 -14.64 15.99 -20.21
N GLY A 161 -13.83 14.93 -20.31
CA GLY A 161 -12.78 14.64 -19.34
C GLY A 161 -11.80 15.80 -19.22
N GLN A 162 -10.99 15.82 -18.16
CA GLN A 162 -9.95 16.83 -18.03
C GLN A 162 -8.88 16.65 -19.11
N GLU A 163 -8.31 17.76 -19.57
CA GLU A 163 -7.08 17.76 -20.38
C GLU A 163 -5.91 17.21 -19.54
N PHE A 164 -4.91 16.63 -20.18
CA PHE A 164 -3.79 15.93 -19.53
C PHE A 164 -3.03 16.80 -18.53
N ASP A 165 -2.59 18.00 -18.93
CA ASP A 165 -1.85 18.90 -18.05
C ASP A 165 -2.78 19.46 -16.95
N ALA A 166 -4.06 19.66 -17.25
CA ALA A 166 -5.06 20.07 -16.25
C ALA A 166 -5.30 18.97 -15.18
N GLN A 167 -5.30 17.70 -15.59
CA GLN A 167 -5.41 16.56 -14.69
C GLN A 167 -4.17 16.43 -13.81
N TYR A 168 -2.98 16.52 -14.41
CA TYR A 168 -1.71 16.58 -13.69
C TYR A 168 -1.71 17.68 -12.63
N ASN A 169 -2.10 18.91 -12.98
CA ASN A 169 -2.21 20.02 -12.03
C ASN A 169 -3.22 19.76 -10.89
N SER A 170 -4.32 19.05 -11.20
CA SER A 170 -5.30 18.64 -10.19
C SER A 170 -4.70 17.66 -9.18
N ILE A 171 -3.87 16.73 -9.64
CA ILE A 171 -3.12 15.79 -8.78
C ILE A 171 -2.13 16.56 -7.89
N ILE A 172 -1.33 17.47 -8.46
CA ILE A 172 -0.38 18.26 -7.67
C ILE A 172 -1.12 19.04 -6.56
N LYS A 173 -2.26 19.66 -6.89
CA LYS A 173 -3.07 20.37 -5.90
C LYS A 173 -3.63 19.43 -4.81
N ALA A 174 -4.08 18.24 -5.18
CA ALA A 174 -4.57 17.23 -4.25
C ALA A 174 -3.45 16.75 -3.31
N LEU A 175 -2.26 16.45 -3.84
CA LEU A 175 -1.09 16.03 -3.05
C LEU A 175 -0.62 17.11 -2.08
N LYS A 176 -0.59 18.38 -2.52
CA LYS A 176 -0.26 19.52 -1.63
C LYS A 176 -1.20 19.59 -0.44
N THR A 177 -2.50 19.42 -0.70
CA THR A 177 -3.53 19.46 0.34
C THR A 177 -3.37 18.28 1.29
N GLN A 178 -3.20 17.07 0.73
CA GLN A 178 -3.10 15.83 1.48
C GLN A 178 -1.88 15.78 2.40
N PHE A 179 -0.71 16.23 1.93
CA PHE A 179 0.55 16.16 2.67
C PHE A 179 1.00 17.48 3.29
N SER A 180 0.20 18.54 3.15
CA SER A 180 0.52 19.90 3.62
C SER A 180 1.94 20.32 3.21
N CYS A 181 2.27 20.14 1.93
CA CYS A 181 3.63 20.30 1.39
C CYS A 181 3.72 21.41 0.32
N SER A 182 4.94 21.76 -0.07
CA SER A 182 5.20 22.75 -1.13
C SER A 182 4.90 22.18 -2.53
N ASP A 183 4.74 23.05 -3.53
CA ASP A 183 4.63 22.64 -4.94
C ASP A 183 5.79 21.73 -5.35
N PHE A 184 7.02 22.10 -4.97
CA PHE A 184 8.21 21.31 -5.25
C PHE A 184 8.12 19.89 -4.69
N ALA A 185 7.68 19.73 -3.44
CA ALA A 185 7.54 18.41 -2.82
C ALA A 185 6.39 17.61 -3.45
N ALA A 186 5.27 18.26 -3.77
CA ALA A 186 4.14 17.60 -4.41
C ALA A 186 4.51 17.04 -5.79
N GLU A 187 5.19 17.84 -6.62
CA GLU A 187 5.61 17.47 -7.98
C GLU A 187 6.80 16.52 -8.00
N TYR A 188 7.92 16.90 -7.40
CA TYR A 188 9.17 16.16 -7.57
C TYR A 188 9.31 14.97 -6.62
N PHE A 189 8.56 14.93 -5.52
CA PHE A 189 8.62 13.83 -4.56
C PHE A 189 7.34 12.98 -4.57
N PHE A 190 6.19 13.54 -4.22
CA PHE A 190 4.98 12.74 -4.02
C PHE A 190 4.39 12.21 -5.33
N TYR A 191 4.29 13.02 -6.38
CA TYR A 191 3.76 12.59 -7.67
C TYR A 191 4.64 11.49 -8.29
N ASN A 192 5.96 11.65 -8.26
CA ASN A 192 6.88 10.62 -8.76
C ASN A 192 6.74 9.29 -7.98
N ASN A 193 6.56 9.36 -6.66
CA ASN A 193 6.29 8.16 -5.86
C ASN A 193 4.93 7.53 -6.20
N ALA A 194 3.89 8.34 -6.38
CA ALA A 194 2.56 7.89 -6.78
C ALA A 194 2.59 7.19 -8.14
N LEU A 195 3.19 7.81 -9.14
CA LEU A 195 3.36 7.25 -10.47
C LEU A 195 4.12 5.92 -10.42
N ARG A 196 5.19 5.83 -9.62
CA ARG A 196 5.93 4.57 -9.42
C ARG A 196 5.02 3.47 -8.89
N VAL A 197 4.21 3.75 -7.86
CA VAL A 197 3.30 2.78 -7.24
C VAL A 197 2.25 2.28 -8.24
N ILE A 198 1.61 3.19 -8.98
CA ILE A 198 0.61 2.81 -9.99
C ILE A 198 1.23 1.99 -11.11
N LYS A 199 2.41 2.38 -11.61
CA LYS A 199 3.15 1.62 -12.63
C LYS A 199 3.52 0.22 -12.13
N GLU A 200 3.95 0.08 -10.88
CA GLU A 200 4.29 -1.22 -10.29
C GLU A 200 3.07 -2.13 -10.17
N LEU A 201 1.90 -1.57 -9.83
CA LEU A 201 0.65 -2.32 -9.78
C LEU A 201 0.18 -2.75 -11.18
N SER A 202 0.25 -1.85 -12.16
CA SER A 202 -0.28 -2.11 -13.51
C SER A 202 0.43 -3.26 -14.25
N ILE A 203 1.69 -3.55 -13.89
CA ILE A 203 2.50 -4.60 -14.53
C ILE A 203 2.45 -5.96 -13.82
N LYS A 204 1.75 -6.09 -12.68
CA LYS A 204 1.66 -7.38 -11.98
C LYS A 204 0.83 -8.38 -12.77
N GLU A 205 1.15 -9.67 -12.71
CA GLU A 205 0.46 -10.69 -13.51
C GLU A 205 -1.00 -10.91 -13.10
N LYS A 206 -1.29 -10.94 -11.79
CA LYS A 206 -2.63 -11.24 -11.27
C LYS A 206 -3.41 -9.97 -10.94
N ALA A 207 -4.67 -9.91 -11.37
CA ALA A 207 -5.60 -8.82 -11.07
C ALA A 207 -5.74 -8.55 -9.56
N THR A 208 -5.77 -9.60 -8.74
CA THR A 208 -5.85 -9.51 -7.27
C THR A 208 -4.68 -8.78 -6.63
N ASP A 209 -3.55 -8.69 -7.32
CA ASP A 209 -2.35 -8.02 -6.82
C ASP A 209 -2.30 -6.54 -7.27
N ARG A 210 -3.20 -6.12 -8.17
CA ARG A 210 -3.32 -4.76 -8.73
C ARG A 210 -4.27 -3.85 -7.95
N ILE A 211 -4.77 -4.30 -6.81
CA ILE A 211 -5.64 -3.53 -5.92
C ILE A 211 -4.81 -2.78 -4.87
N ILE A 212 -5.17 -1.53 -4.60
CA ILE A 212 -4.58 -0.74 -3.52
C ILE A 212 -5.65 0.12 -2.85
N THR A 213 -5.67 0.10 -1.51
CA THR A 213 -6.55 1.00 -0.74
C THR A 213 -5.93 2.39 -0.64
N GLN A 214 -6.76 3.40 -0.41
CA GLN A 214 -6.26 4.77 -0.21
C GLN A 214 -5.21 4.83 0.90
N HIS A 215 -5.46 4.19 2.04
CA HIS A 215 -4.54 4.22 3.17
C HIS A 215 -3.17 3.63 2.82
N ILE A 216 -3.15 2.46 2.17
CA ILE A 216 -1.91 1.80 1.75
C ILE A 216 -1.17 2.66 0.71
N PHE A 217 -1.91 3.25 -0.24
CA PHE A 217 -1.35 4.15 -1.24
C PHE A 217 -0.64 5.35 -0.60
N LEU A 218 -1.30 6.07 0.30
CA LEU A 218 -0.73 7.24 0.96
C LEU A 218 0.55 6.90 1.76
N ASN A 219 0.54 5.78 2.49
CA ASN A 219 1.71 5.31 3.23
C ASN A 219 2.86 4.86 2.31
N SER A 220 2.53 4.35 1.12
CA SER A 220 3.52 3.90 0.14
C SER A 220 4.26 5.06 -0.56
N ILE A 221 3.61 6.23 -0.66
CA ILE A 221 4.19 7.41 -1.32
C ILE A 221 4.85 8.39 -0.33
N ASP A 222 4.50 8.35 0.96
CA ASP A 222 5.20 9.12 2.00
C ASP A 222 6.46 8.40 2.50
N LYS A 223 7.57 8.61 1.78
CA LYS A 223 8.90 8.10 2.15
C LYS A 223 9.86 9.20 2.62
N LYS A 224 9.33 10.36 3.09
CA LYS A 224 10.14 11.55 3.41
C LYS A 224 11.23 11.26 4.44
N ALA A 225 10.92 10.47 5.47
CA ALA A 225 11.86 10.15 6.55
C ALA A 225 13.09 9.39 6.04
N ILE A 226 12.90 8.44 5.11
CA ILE A 226 13.98 7.67 4.50
C ILE A 226 14.89 8.62 3.69
N LEU A 227 14.30 9.41 2.80
CA LEU A 227 15.05 10.35 1.96
C LEU A 227 15.79 11.41 2.79
N PHE A 228 15.16 11.90 3.86
CA PHE A 228 15.81 12.82 4.80
C PHE A 228 17.03 12.19 5.46
N ASN A 229 16.92 10.94 5.94
CA ASN A 229 18.03 10.24 6.57
C ASN A 229 19.18 10.03 5.58
N GLU A 230 18.90 9.60 4.35
CA GLU A 230 19.91 9.45 3.30
C GLU A 230 20.64 10.76 3.01
N TRP A 231 19.90 11.85 2.79
CA TRP A 231 20.49 13.17 2.54
C TRP A 231 21.25 13.70 3.75
N PHE A 232 20.74 13.49 4.96
CA PHE A 232 21.43 13.91 6.18
C PHE A 232 22.76 13.17 6.33
N ILE A 233 22.79 11.85 6.10
CA ILE A 233 24.02 11.05 6.11
C ILE A 233 24.99 11.57 5.04
N GLN A 234 24.49 11.86 3.83
CA GLN A 234 25.31 12.38 2.74
C GLN A 234 25.93 13.76 3.06
N LEU A 235 25.19 14.64 3.74
CA LEU A 235 25.61 16.02 4.03
C LEU A 235 26.42 16.16 5.33
N LYS A 236 26.08 15.38 6.38
CA LYS A 236 26.64 15.52 7.74
C LYS A 236 27.49 14.32 8.17
N GLY A 237 27.43 13.22 7.43
CA GLY A 237 28.09 11.96 7.75
C GLY A 237 27.31 11.09 8.73
N LEU A 238 27.56 9.78 8.66
CA LEU A 238 26.88 8.76 9.46
C LEU A 238 27.01 9.00 10.97
N LYS A 239 28.19 9.35 11.46
CA LYS A 239 28.42 9.55 12.91
C LYS A 239 27.55 10.66 13.50
N ALA A 240 27.38 11.77 12.78
CA ALA A 240 26.52 12.87 13.21
C ALA A 240 25.05 12.46 13.21
N HIS A 241 24.63 11.66 12.22
CA HIS A 241 23.28 11.12 12.13
C HIS A 241 22.94 10.21 13.33
N LEU A 242 23.79 9.22 13.60
CA LEU A 242 23.60 8.30 14.73
C LEU A 242 23.59 9.04 16.07
N ALA A 243 24.44 10.08 16.23
CA ALA A 243 24.45 10.92 17.41
C ALA A 243 23.17 11.77 17.56
N ALA A 244 22.59 12.24 16.46
CA ALA A 244 21.32 12.96 16.47
C ALA A 244 20.17 12.03 16.89
N LEU A 245 20.08 10.83 16.31
CA LEU A 245 19.11 9.80 16.70
C LEU A 245 19.22 9.44 18.18
N ARG A 246 20.46 9.24 18.66
CA ARG A 246 20.72 9.00 20.08
C ARG A 246 20.20 10.14 20.95
N LYS A 247 20.51 11.38 20.58
CA LYS A 247 20.09 12.58 21.32
C LYS A 247 18.57 12.75 21.35
N GLU A 248 17.90 12.40 20.26
CA GLU A 248 16.45 12.54 20.14
C GLU A 248 15.72 11.49 20.98
N TYR A 249 16.18 10.23 20.94
CA TYR A 249 15.40 9.10 21.43
C TYR A 249 15.96 8.42 22.69
N PHE A 250 17.26 8.53 22.96
CA PHE A 250 17.95 7.66 23.93
C PHE A 250 18.83 8.40 24.96
N THR A 251 18.78 9.74 25.07
CA THR A 251 19.58 10.52 26.05
C THR A 251 18.83 11.00 27.29
N GLN A 252 17.71 10.38 27.67
CA GLN A 252 16.99 10.78 28.88
C GLN A 252 17.74 10.41 30.16
N LEU A 253 17.90 11.35 31.09
CA LEU A 253 18.63 11.16 32.35
C LEU A 253 17.90 10.21 33.33
N ASN A 254 16.57 10.32 33.40
CA ASN A 254 15.72 9.48 34.24
C ASN A 254 14.84 8.61 33.36
N ILE A 255 15.23 7.33 33.23
CA ILE A 255 14.49 6.37 32.42
C ILE A 255 13.16 6.08 33.11
N SER A 256 12.07 6.55 32.50
CA SER A 256 10.71 6.29 32.99
C SER A 256 10.36 4.81 32.82
N PRO A 257 9.51 4.24 33.71
CA PRO A 257 9.15 2.82 33.72
C PRO A 257 8.11 2.45 32.65
N PHE A 258 8.39 2.80 31.40
CA PHE A 258 7.57 2.47 30.24
C PHE A 258 7.90 1.05 29.74
N GLU A 259 6.90 0.41 29.15
CA GLU A 259 7.08 -0.90 28.51
C GLU A 259 7.65 -0.64 27.10
N ARG A 260 8.93 -0.96 26.90
CA ARG A 260 9.66 -0.64 25.66
C ARG A 260 9.91 -1.88 24.83
N PHE A 261 9.56 -1.82 23.57
CA PHE A 261 9.75 -2.88 22.58
C PHE A 261 10.87 -2.48 21.62
N PHE A 262 11.92 -3.30 21.55
CA PHE A 262 13.00 -3.17 20.59
C PHE A 262 12.79 -4.20 19.50
N LEU A 263 12.39 -3.76 18.31
CA LEU A 263 12.19 -4.62 17.15
C LEU A 263 13.41 -4.45 16.26
N VAL A 264 14.15 -5.53 15.98
CA VAL A 264 15.40 -5.45 15.23
C VAL A 264 15.30 -6.32 13.99
N ASP A 265 15.46 -5.70 12.82
CA ASP A 265 15.61 -6.42 11.55
C ASP A 265 17.00 -7.02 11.48
N THR A 266 17.08 -8.36 11.35
CA THR A 266 18.35 -9.09 11.29
C THR A 266 18.46 -9.80 9.95
N ASN A 267 19.55 -9.55 9.23
CA ASN A 267 19.94 -10.35 8.07
C ASN A 267 21.13 -11.25 8.43
N PHE A 268 20.88 -12.54 8.66
CA PHE A 268 21.91 -13.47 9.12
C PHE A 268 23.08 -13.68 8.15
N THR A 269 22.91 -13.35 6.86
CA THR A 269 24.06 -13.38 5.91
C THR A 269 25.11 -12.31 6.23
N LEU A 270 24.74 -11.27 6.99
CA LEU A 270 25.57 -10.10 7.28
C LEU A 270 26.02 -10.00 8.74
N HIS A 271 25.48 -10.83 9.64
CA HIS A 271 25.60 -10.63 11.09
C HIS A 271 26.05 -11.88 11.83
N THR A 272 26.88 -11.69 12.85
CA THR A 272 27.31 -12.77 13.75
C THR A 272 26.35 -12.89 14.93
N GLN A 273 26.27 -14.10 15.49
CA GLN A 273 25.54 -14.36 16.72
C GLN A 273 26.04 -13.47 17.89
N ASP A 274 27.35 -13.29 17.99
CA ASP A 274 27.96 -12.47 19.04
C ASP A 274 27.52 -10.99 18.94
N GLU A 275 27.43 -10.44 17.73
CA GLU A 275 26.98 -9.06 17.55
C GLU A 275 25.53 -8.86 18.06
N LEU A 276 24.66 -9.84 17.81
CA LEU A 276 23.28 -9.83 18.32
C LEU A 276 23.24 -9.95 19.84
N VAL A 277 23.98 -10.89 20.41
CA VAL A 277 24.05 -11.09 21.87
C VAL A 277 24.57 -9.83 22.58
N GLU A 278 25.59 -9.17 22.04
CA GLU A 278 26.09 -7.89 22.57
C GLU A 278 25.01 -6.79 22.56
N ILE A 279 24.22 -6.70 21.49
CA ILE A 279 23.12 -5.73 21.38
C ILE A 279 22.02 -6.04 22.40
N ILE A 280 21.67 -7.32 22.56
CA ILE A 280 20.67 -7.77 23.53
C ILE A 280 21.09 -7.40 24.96
N HIS A 281 22.35 -7.65 25.32
CA HIS A 281 22.91 -7.24 26.60
C HIS A 281 22.95 -5.73 26.78
N LEU A 282 23.31 -4.99 25.73
CA LEU A 282 23.30 -3.52 25.77
C LEU A 282 21.90 -2.99 26.08
N ILE A 283 20.88 -3.53 25.42
CA ILE A 283 19.48 -3.16 25.61
C ILE A 283 19.03 -3.52 27.04
N ALA A 284 19.24 -4.76 27.48
CA ALA A 284 18.85 -5.20 28.81
C ALA A 284 19.54 -4.36 29.91
N ARG A 285 20.84 -4.06 29.76
CA ARG A 285 21.60 -3.25 30.71
C ARG A 285 21.09 -1.80 30.79
N LYS A 286 20.74 -1.19 29.66
CA LYS A 286 20.30 0.22 29.62
C LYS A 286 18.83 0.38 29.97
N TRP A 287 17.99 -0.61 29.66
CA TRP A 287 16.54 -0.46 29.69
C TRP A 287 15.82 -1.40 30.67
N ALA A 288 16.56 -2.13 31.51
CA ALA A 288 16.00 -2.85 32.66
C ALA A 288 16.46 -2.21 33.97
N LYS A 289 15.51 -2.01 34.88
CA LYS A 289 15.80 -1.49 36.24
C LYS A 289 14.97 -2.27 37.25
N LEU A 290 15.62 -3.20 37.94
CA LEU A 290 14.98 -4.17 38.84
C LEU A 290 15.46 -4.04 40.29
N THR A 291 16.15 -2.95 40.64
CA THR A 291 16.71 -2.79 41.99
C THR A 291 15.58 -2.71 43.01
N GLN A 292 15.83 -3.16 44.25
CA GLN A 292 14.83 -3.10 45.34
C GLN A 292 14.31 -1.68 45.62
N ARG A 293 15.09 -0.66 45.26
CA ARG A 293 14.76 0.75 45.47
C ARG A 293 13.91 1.35 44.34
N GLU A 294 13.76 0.65 43.22
CA GLU A 294 12.92 1.11 42.11
C GLU A 294 11.46 0.77 42.41
N PRO A 295 10.58 1.76 42.67
CA PRO A 295 9.17 1.50 43.00
C PRO A 295 8.40 0.89 41.82
N ASN A 296 8.82 1.16 40.59
CA ASN A 296 8.18 0.63 39.39
C ASN A 296 9.21 -0.11 38.52
N PRO A 297 9.63 -1.33 38.89
CA PRO A 297 10.59 -2.08 38.10
C PRO A 297 10.08 -2.34 36.68
N PHE A 298 10.99 -2.31 35.72
CA PHE A 298 10.68 -2.51 34.30
C PHE A 298 11.81 -3.23 33.58
N CYS A 299 11.47 -3.88 32.48
CA CYS A 299 12.41 -4.49 31.55
C CYS A 299 11.91 -4.32 30.10
N PRO A 300 12.80 -4.37 29.10
CA PRO A 300 12.42 -4.25 27.70
C PRO A 300 11.92 -5.59 27.13
N TYR A 301 11.19 -5.48 26.02
CA TYR A 301 10.88 -6.57 25.10
C TYR A 301 11.80 -6.47 23.89
N ILE A 302 12.18 -7.60 23.32
CA ILE A 302 12.92 -7.66 22.07
C ILE A 302 12.28 -8.67 21.11
N PHE A 303 12.26 -8.31 19.84
CA PHE A 303 11.90 -9.18 18.73
C PHE A 303 12.97 -9.06 17.65
N LEU A 304 13.42 -10.21 17.14
CA LEU A 304 14.47 -10.29 16.13
C LEU A 304 13.88 -10.87 14.85
N LYS A 305 13.64 -10.01 13.86
CA LYS A 305 13.11 -10.44 12.55
C LYS A 305 14.19 -11.16 11.76
N GLY A 306 13.82 -12.21 11.05
CA GLY A 306 14.70 -12.92 10.11
C GLY A 306 15.53 -14.05 10.72
N LEU A 307 15.32 -14.38 12.00
CA LEU A 307 15.94 -15.54 12.64
C LEU A 307 15.10 -16.81 12.45
N SER A 308 15.79 -17.93 12.22
CA SER A 308 15.14 -19.24 12.30
C SER A 308 14.85 -19.60 13.76
N PRO A 309 13.85 -20.47 14.03
CA PRO A 309 13.56 -20.94 15.38
C PRO A 309 14.77 -21.55 16.09
N GLU A 310 15.59 -22.32 15.36
CA GLU A 310 16.79 -22.97 15.88
C GLU A 310 17.81 -21.93 16.33
N LYS A 311 18.02 -20.89 15.52
CA LYS A 311 18.97 -19.82 15.85
C LYS A 311 18.50 -18.99 17.05
N LEU A 312 17.20 -18.74 17.16
CA LEU A 312 16.65 -18.07 18.32
C LEU A 312 16.87 -18.88 19.60
N VAL A 313 16.75 -20.21 19.53
CA VAL A 313 17.07 -21.12 20.65
C VAL A 313 18.55 -21.04 21.03
N GLU A 314 19.46 -21.02 20.06
CA GLU A 314 20.91 -20.87 20.32
C GLU A 314 21.21 -19.55 21.05
N ILE A 315 20.63 -18.43 20.60
CA ILE A 315 20.78 -17.12 21.24
C ILE A 315 20.22 -17.13 22.66
N LYS A 316 18.98 -17.64 22.86
CA LYS A 316 18.36 -17.75 24.19
C LYS A 316 19.23 -18.58 25.15
N THR A 317 19.80 -19.68 24.64
CA THR A 317 20.69 -20.57 25.41
C THR A 317 21.97 -19.84 25.83
N GLN A 318 22.60 -19.11 24.91
CA GLN A 318 23.80 -18.32 25.22
C GLN A 318 23.51 -17.24 26.27
N LEU A 319 22.42 -16.48 26.12
CA LEU A 319 22.02 -15.45 27.08
C LEU A 319 21.80 -16.03 28.49
N LEU A 320 21.17 -17.20 28.58
CA LEU A 320 20.95 -17.88 29.84
C LEU A 320 22.27 -18.35 30.48
N ASN A 321 23.18 -18.92 29.69
CA ASN A 321 24.51 -19.34 30.14
C ASN A 321 25.35 -18.15 30.65
N GLU A 322 25.14 -16.96 30.06
CA GLU A 322 25.76 -15.70 30.49
C GLU A 322 25.03 -15.03 31.67
N GLY A 323 23.99 -15.68 32.23
CA GLY A 323 23.28 -15.24 33.43
C GLY A 323 22.21 -14.15 33.20
N LEU A 324 21.79 -13.91 31.95
CA LEU A 324 20.69 -13.01 31.65
C LEU A 324 19.35 -13.76 31.76
N LEU A 325 18.58 -13.43 32.80
CA LEU A 325 17.25 -14.00 33.00
C LEU A 325 16.25 -13.40 32.00
N ILE A 326 15.71 -14.26 31.15
CA ILE A 326 14.74 -13.92 30.10
C ILE A 326 13.36 -14.49 30.41
N ASN A 327 12.33 -13.90 29.80
CA ASN A 327 10.98 -14.47 29.70
C ASN A 327 10.54 -14.45 28.24
N ASP A 328 10.11 -15.59 27.70
CA ASP A 328 9.69 -15.70 26.30
C ASP A 328 8.20 -15.99 26.10
N GLY A 329 7.41 -15.95 27.18
CA GLY A 329 5.95 -16.04 27.11
C GLY A 329 5.38 -17.46 27.08
N TYR A 330 6.22 -18.48 27.19
CA TYR A 330 5.81 -19.88 27.23
C TYR A 330 5.85 -20.43 28.66
N PRO A 331 4.71 -20.60 29.35
CA PRO A 331 4.69 -20.99 30.76
C PRO A 331 5.26 -22.39 31.06
N PHE A 332 5.25 -23.31 30.08
CA PHE A 332 5.83 -24.65 30.21
C PHE A 332 6.26 -25.22 28.85
N LEU A 333 7.05 -26.30 28.85
CA LEU A 333 7.53 -26.95 27.64
C LEU A 333 6.35 -27.46 26.79
N GLY A 334 6.28 -27.02 25.53
CA GLY A 334 5.20 -27.38 24.60
C GLY A 334 3.91 -26.59 24.80
N SER A 335 3.88 -25.57 25.67
CA SER A 335 2.76 -24.64 25.75
C SER A 335 2.63 -23.79 24.48
N GLU A 336 1.43 -23.31 24.21
CA GLU A 336 1.22 -22.20 23.28
C GLU A 336 1.67 -20.88 23.91
N PHE A 337 1.92 -19.87 23.06
CA PHE A 337 2.29 -18.54 23.52
C PHE A 337 1.18 -17.97 24.41
N ASN A 338 1.54 -17.51 25.60
CA ASN A 338 0.59 -16.94 26.54
C ASN A 338 0.94 -15.48 26.84
N VAL A 339 0.07 -14.58 26.38
CA VAL A 339 0.24 -13.13 26.55
C VAL A 339 0.42 -12.75 28.02
N SER A 340 -0.38 -13.34 28.93
CA SER A 340 -0.29 -13.04 30.37
C SER A 340 1.05 -13.46 30.98
N SER A 341 1.63 -14.56 30.50
CA SER A 341 2.99 -14.98 30.87
C SER A 341 4.03 -14.03 30.27
N ALA A 342 3.90 -13.62 29.01
CA ALA A 342 4.83 -12.69 28.36
C ALA A 342 4.84 -11.31 29.03
N VAL A 343 3.67 -10.76 29.35
CA VAL A 343 3.55 -9.43 29.97
C VAL A 343 3.79 -9.43 31.48
N LYS A 344 4.14 -10.58 32.09
CA LYS A 344 4.42 -10.70 33.52
C LYS A 344 5.36 -9.58 34.00
N PRO A 345 5.02 -8.84 35.07
CA PRO A 345 5.82 -7.70 35.51
C PRO A 345 7.19 -8.17 35.99
N ALA A 346 8.24 -7.51 35.51
CA ALA A 346 9.58 -7.73 36.04
C ALA A 346 9.70 -7.11 37.43
N ASN A 347 10.45 -7.74 38.34
CA ASN A 347 10.74 -7.20 39.67
C ASN A 347 12.04 -7.83 40.23
N ASN A 348 12.48 -7.37 41.40
CA ASN A 348 13.69 -7.87 42.04
C ASN A 348 13.63 -9.36 42.43
N GLN A 349 12.43 -9.91 42.66
CA GLN A 349 12.27 -11.31 43.08
C GLN A 349 12.35 -12.29 41.91
N ASN A 350 11.69 -11.98 40.79
CA ASN A 350 11.73 -12.82 39.60
C ASN A 350 12.95 -12.55 38.72
N GLY A 351 13.58 -11.39 38.85
CA GLY A 351 14.83 -11.05 38.17
C GLY A 351 14.74 -10.97 36.65
N ILE A 352 13.54 -10.92 36.05
CA ILE A 352 13.34 -10.91 34.60
C ILE A 352 13.93 -9.62 34.01
N LYS A 353 15.08 -9.73 33.33
CA LYS A 353 15.80 -8.57 32.78
C LYS A 353 15.43 -8.28 31.33
N LEU A 354 14.81 -9.22 30.63
CA LEU A 354 14.47 -9.08 29.22
C LEU A 354 13.31 -10.01 28.88
N LYS A 355 12.46 -9.57 27.95
CA LYS A 355 11.39 -10.39 27.37
C LYS A 355 11.66 -10.62 25.88
N ILE A 356 11.63 -11.86 25.40
CA ILE A 356 11.95 -12.19 24.01
C ILE A 356 10.70 -12.74 23.31
N LEU A 357 10.19 -12.00 22.32
CA LEU A 357 9.05 -12.41 21.51
C LEU A 357 9.53 -13.19 20.29
N SER A 358 8.76 -14.21 19.88
CA SER A 358 9.21 -15.15 18.84
C SER A 358 8.51 -14.93 17.51
N ALA A 359 7.30 -14.34 17.51
CA ALA A 359 6.55 -13.98 16.30
C ALA A 359 6.13 -12.51 16.29
N VAL A 360 5.86 -11.98 15.10
CA VAL A 360 5.37 -10.61 14.91
C VAL A 360 3.99 -10.41 15.57
N ASN A 361 3.14 -11.42 15.51
CA ASN A 361 1.80 -11.37 16.12
C ASN A 361 1.86 -11.22 17.65
N ASP A 362 2.84 -11.86 18.30
CA ASP A 362 3.08 -11.75 19.75
C ASP A 362 3.30 -10.30 20.20
N ILE A 363 3.88 -9.46 19.33
CA ILE A 363 4.13 -8.03 19.59
C ILE A 363 2.78 -7.31 19.75
N SER A 364 1.89 -7.48 18.77
CA SER A 364 0.56 -6.87 18.77
C SER A 364 -0.25 -7.31 19.98
N ASP A 365 -0.23 -8.62 20.29
CA ASP A 365 -0.96 -9.18 21.42
C ASP A 365 -0.46 -8.63 22.76
N CYS A 366 0.87 -8.55 22.95
CA CYS A 366 1.46 -7.94 24.14
C CYS A 366 1.15 -6.44 24.24
N LEU A 367 1.26 -5.69 23.13
CA LEU A 367 0.96 -4.27 23.11
C LEU A 367 -0.50 -3.99 23.48
N ASN A 368 -1.43 -4.84 23.04
CA ASN A 368 -2.86 -4.73 23.35
C ASN A 368 -3.16 -5.05 24.82
N ALA A 369 -2.47 -6.02 25.41
CA ALA A 369 -2.67 -6.41 26.81
C ALA A 369 -2.07 -5.40 27.82
N ILE A 370 -1.04 -4.65 27.43
CA ILE A 370 -0.38 -3.68 28.29
C ILE A 370 -1.16 -2.36 28.36
N THR A 371 -1.54 -1.95 29.56
CA THR A 371 -2.22 -0.66 29.81
C THR A 371 -1.27 0.50 30.09
N LYS A 372 -0.02 0.21 30.47
CA LYS A 372 1.02 1.23 30.70
C LYS A 372 1.41 1.94 29.40
N ARG A 373 2.15 3.05 29.53
CA ARG A 373 2.77 3.72 28.37
C ARG A 373 3.73 2.74 27.66
N ARG A 374 3.53 2.63 26.36
CA ARG A 374 4.24 1.71 25.46
C ARG A 374 5.06 2.53 24.46
N GLU A 375 6.30 2.11 24.25
CA GLU A 375 7.17 2.69 23.23
C GLU A 375 7.73 1.56 22.38
N VAL A 376 7.68 1.72 21.06
CA VAL A 376 8.20 0.76 20.09
C VAL A 376 9.33 1.42 19.33
N TYR A 377 10.53 0.86 19.44
CA TYR A 377 11.71 1.26 18.67
C TYR A 377 12.00 0.16 17.66
N GLN A 378 11.72 0.44 16.40
CA GLN A 378 11.93 -0.49 15.30
C GLN A 378 13.17 -0.09 14.49
N PHE A 379 14.20 -0.93 14.55
CA PHE A 379 15.42 -0.81 13.76
C PHE A 379 15.28 -1.67 12.49
N TYR A 380 15.38 -1.05 11.32
CA TYR A 380 15.17 -1.74 10.03
C TYR A 380 16.29 -1.45 9.03
N LEU A 381 16.59 -2.43 8.15
CA LEU A 381 17.64 -2.32 7.14
C LEU A 381 17.12 -1.65 5.86
N THR A 382 16.06 -2.21 5.27
CA THR A 382 15.46 -1.73 4.03
C THR A 382 14.16 -1.00 4.27
N GLU A 383 13.19 -1.66 4.91
CA GLU A 383 11.87 -1.10 5.19
C GLU A 383 11.36 -1.50 6.58
N PRO A 384 10.54 -0.64 7.23
CA PRO A 384 9.85 -1.02 8.45
C PRO A 384 8.99 -2.27 8.24
N PHE A 385 8.99 -3.18 9.21
CA PHE A 385 8.34 -4.50 9.12
C PHE A 385 7.20 -4.71 10.12
N PHE A 386 6.96 -3.73 10.97
CA PHE A 386 5.91 -3.70 11.97
C PHE A 386 5.22 -2.34 11.92
N GLU A 387 3.89 -2.34 12.09
CA GLU A 387 3.05 -1.16 12.21
C GLU A 387 2.08 -1.35 13.37
N THR A 388 1.73 -0.25 14.04
CA THR A 388 0.74 -0.26 15.13
C THR A 388 -0.49 0.51 14.70
N THR A 389 -1.68 -0.03 14.98
CA THR A 389 -2.96 0.61 14.71
C THR A 389 -3.37 1.62 15.79
N SER A 390 -2.66 1.67 16.93
CA SER A 390 -2.99 2.54 18.05
C SER A 390 -2.16 3.82 18.05
N GLY A 391 -2.80 4.97 17.86
CA GLY A 391 -2.16 6.29 17.95
C GLY A 391 -1.64 6.66 19.34
N GLN A 392 -1.91 5.84 20.37
CA GLN A 392 -1.40 6.05 21.73
C GLN A 392 -0.02 5.40 21.95
N ILE A 393 0.46 4.56 21.02
CA ILE A 393 1.75 3.89 21.12
C ILE A 393 2.79 4.78 20.43
N HIS A 394 3.83 5.16 21.17
CA HIS A 394 4.93 5.93 20.59
C HIS A 394 5.82 4.99 19.77
N HIS A 395 5.65 5.00 18.45
CA HIS A 395 6.34 4.11 17.52
C HIS A 395 7.38 4.88 16.70
N ILE A 396 8.65 4.61 16.98
CA ILE A 396 9.81 5.21 16.32
C ILE A 396 10.43 4.19 15.38
N LYS A 397 10.65 4.60 14.13
CA LYS A 397 11.24 3.78 13.07
C LYS A 397 12.62 4.34 12.74
N ILE A 398 13.65 3.53 12.90
CA ILE A 398 15.06 3.93 12.74
C ILE A 398 15.70 3.05 11.68
N GLN A 399 16.09 3.66 10.56
CA GLN A 399 16.85 2.96 9.53
C GLN A 399 18.30 2.80 9.97
N ILE A 400 18.86 1.62 9.76
CA ILE A 400 20.27 1.31 10.01
C ILE A 400 20.88 0.64 8.77
N GLY A 401 22.15 0.91 8.51
CA GLY A 401 22.91 0.19 7.47
C GLY A 401 23.45 -1.16 7.95
N LYS A 402 23.68 -1.30 9.27
CA LYS A 402 24.18 -2.52 9.92
C LYS A 402 23.88 -2.52 11.42
N LEU A 403 23.83 -3.71 12.03
CA LEU A 403 23.48 -3.87 13.45
C LEU A 403 24.39 -3.11 14.41
N SER A 404 25.70 -3.03 14.16
CA SER A 404 26.63 -2.25 14.99
C SER A 404 26.25 -0.77 15.15
N GLU A 405 25.43 -0.20 14.26
CA GLU A 405 24.93 1.18 14.39
C GLU A 405 23.95 1.31 15.57
N ILE A 406 23.19 0.26 15.90
CA ILE A 406 22.30 0.24 17.07
C ILE A 406 23.09 0.55 18.34
N LYS A 407 24.33 0.04 18.47
CA LYS A 407 25.21 0.29 19.62
C LYS A 407 25.61 1.75 19.75
N GLN A 408 25.62 2.50 18.65
CA GLN A 408 25.93 3.93 18.64
C GLN A 408 24.70 4.80 18.90
N ILE A 409 23.52 4.30 18.52
CA ILE A 409 22.22 4.96 18.72
C ILE A 409 21.72 4.82 20.16
N ILE A 410 21.79 3.61 20.72
CA ILE A 410 21.35 3.29 22.10
C ILE A 410 22.46 3.60 23.09
#